data_AF-A0A849E4Y5-F1
#
_entry.id   AF-A0A849E4Y5-F1
#
_cell.length_a   1.000
_cell.length_b   1.000
_cell.length_c   1.000
_cell.angle_alpha   90.00
_cell.angle_beta   90.00
_cell.angle_gamma   90.00
#
_symmetry.space_group_name_H-M   'P 1'
#
loop_
_entity.id
_entity.type
_entity.pdbx_description
1 polymer ?
#
loop_
_entity_poly.entity_id
_entity_poly.type
_entity_poly.pdbx_seq_one_letter_code
_entity_poly.pdbx_strand_id
1 'polypeptide(L)'
;LCDICVHPSRDKRLLCVVESPADVLAVESSGSYRGQYFVLMGHLSPIDGIGPDELGLDNLAGRIQNNEFDELILATNPTVEGEATAHYIYDLCKESEMQVTRIAHGVPIGGELEYVDGNTLAHSLSGRQKFRS
;
A
#
# COMPACT_ATOMS: atom_id res chain seq x y z
N LEU A 1 2.13 21.21 2.01
CA LEU A 1 1.57 20.26 1.01
C LEU A 1 2.64 20.02 -0.05
N CYS A 2 2.83 18.78 -0.53
CA CYS A 2 3.75 18.47 -1.63
C CYS A 2 3.10 18.72 -3.01
N ASP A 3 3.91 18.75 -4.07
CA ASP A 3 3.47 19.03 -5.45
C ASP A 3 2.41 18.03 -5.95
N ILE A 4 2.46 16.77 -5.50
CA ILE A 4 1.47 15.74 -5.84
C ILE A 4 0.12 16.07 -5.19
N CYS A 5 0.10 16.49 -3.92
CA CYS A 5 -1.15 16.78 -3.21
C CYS A 5 -1.89 18.02 -3.74
N VAL A 6 -1.16 19.00 -4.31
CA VAL A 6 -1.75 20.23 -4.88
C VAL A 6 -2.14 20.08 -6.35
N HIS A 7 -1.72 19.01 -7.01
CA HIS A 7 -1.90 18.86 -8.45
C HIS A 7 -3.37 18.60 -8.80
N PRO A 8 -4.02 19.48 -9.60
CA PRO A 8 -5.48 19.41 -9.83
C PRO A 8 -5.92 18.22 -10.68
N SER A 9 -5.01 17.58 -11.43
CA SER A 9 -5.33 16.38 -12.21
C SER A 9 -5.33 15.08 -11.41
N ARG A 10 -5.03 15.14 -10.10
CA ARG A 10 -4.99 13.96 -9.23
C ARG A 10 -6.38 13.61 -8.75
N ASP A 11 -6.64 12.31 -8.67
CA ASP A 11 -7.86 11.82 -8.07
C ASP A 11 -7.73 11.89 -6.54
N LYS A 12 -8.49 12.79 -5.93
CA LYS A 12 -8.48 12.99 -4.48
C LYS A 12 -9.21 11.88 -3.72
N ARG A 13 -9.96 11.01 -4.43
CA ARG A 13 -10.69 9.89 -3.83
C ARG A 13 -9.85 8.64 -3.66
N LEU A 14 -8.63 8.62 -4.19
CA LEU A 14 -7.72 7.49 -4.11
C LEU A 14 -6.55 7.84 -3.21
N LEU A 15 -6.25 6.99 -2.23
CA LEU A 15 -5.06 7.10 -1.38
C LEU A 15 -4.20 5.84 -1.46
N CYS A 16 -2.93 5.99 -1.79
CA CYS A 16 -1.95 4.91 -1.77
C CYS A 16 -1.03 5.07 -0.55
N VAL A 17 -1.04 4.09 0.35
CA VAL A 17 -0.18 4.07 1.52
C VAL A 17 1.11 3.32 1.20
N VAL A 18 2.26 3.98 1.37
CA VAL A 18 3.59 3.44 1.10
C VAL A 18 4.51 3.59 2.31
N GLU A 19 5.56 2.78 2.39
CA GLU A 19 6.52 2.84 3.51
C GLU A 19 7.48 4.02 3.39
N SER A 20 7.96 4.33 2.18
CA SER A 20 9.03 5.30 1.99
C SER A 20 8.78 6.28 0.82
N PRO A 21 9.49 7.42 0.79
CA PRO A 21 9.46 8.31 -0.38
C PRO A 21 9.97 7.67 -1.67
N ALA A 22 10.87 6.67 -1.57
CA ALA A 22 11.36 5.94 -2.74
C ALA A 22 10.25 5.13 -3.41
N ASP A 23 9.32 4.58 -2.61
CA ASP A 23 8.17 3.84 -3.13
C ASP A 23 7.22 4.76 -3.89
N VAL A 24 7.03 6.01 -3.45
CA VAL A 24 6.27 7.02 -4.21
C VAL A 24 6.88 7.19 -5.60
N LEU A 25 8.20 7.36 -5.68
CA LEU A 25 8.89 7.52 -6.97
C LEU A 25 8.74 6.28 -7.85
N ALA A 26 8.82 5.09 -7.27
CA ALA A 26 8.62 3.84 -7.99
C ALA A 26 7.20 3.76 -8.58
N VAL A 27 6.17 4.04 -7.79
CA VAL A 27 4.78 4.05 -8.27
C VAL A 27 4.56 5.14 -9.32
N GLU A 28 5.08 6.34 -9.11
CA GLU A 28 4.98 7.45 -10.08
C GLU A 28 5.64 7.10 -11.42
N SER A 29 6.79 6.42 -11.39
CA SER A 29 7.50 6.01 -12.60
C SER A 29 6.70 5.05 -13.49
N SER A 30 5.72 4.33 -12.92
CA SER A 30 4.82 3.46 -13.69
C SER A 30 3.84 4.23 -14.58
N GLY A 31 3.62 5.53 -14.30
CA GLY A 31 2.62 6.38 -14.97
C GLY A 31 1.17 5.92 -14.80
N SER A 32 0.92 4.89 -13.99
CA SER A 32 -0.35 4.17 -13.92
C SER A 32 -1.22 4.59 -12.73
N TYR A 33 -0.64 5.27 -11.75
CA TYR A 33 -1.36 5.78 -10.57
C TYR A 33 -1.54 7.29 -10.65
N ARG A 34 -2.74 7.77 -10.27
CA ARG A 34 -3.10 9.19 -10.29
C ARG A 34 -3.71 9.70 -8.98
N GLY A 35 -3.70 8.88 -7.93
CA GLY A 35 -4.21 9.28 -6.62
C GLY A 35 -3.20 10.05 -5.77
N GLN A 36 -3.53 10.19 -4.49
CA GLN A 36 -2.66 10.77 -3.47
C GLN A 36 -1.83 9.70 -2.77
N TYR A 37 -0.79 10.11 -2.05
CA TYR A 37 0.04 9.21 -1.25
C TYR A 37 -0.04 9.54 0.24
N PHE A 38 0.08 8.50 1.06
CA PHE A 38 0.43 8.60 2.47
C PHE A 38 1.74 7.85 2.69
N VAL A 39 2.77 8.53 3.17
CA VAL A 39 4.10 7.93 3.38
C VAL A 39 4.28 7.70 4.88
N LEU A 40 4.39 6.43 5.28
CA LEU A 40 4.51 6.01 6.67
C LEU A 40 5.88 6.32 7.28
N MET A 41 6.90 6.48 6.44
CA MET A 41 8.31 6.62 6.84
C MET A 41 8.86 5.36 7.56
N GLY A 42 8.29 4.20 7.28
CA GLY A 42 8.66 2.92 7.87
C GLY A 42 7.50 1.92 7.91
N HIS A 43 7.61 0.95 8.82
CA HIS A 43 6.61 -0.06 9.11
C HIS A 43 6.62 -0.37 10.62
N LEU A 44 5.57 -1.05 11.10
CA LEU A 44 5.46 -1.47 12.49
C LEU A 44 6.55 -2.49 12.79
N SER A 45 7.38 -2.19 13.79
CA SER A 45 8.44 -3.09 14.26
C SER A 45 8.48 -3.07 15.78
N PRO A 46 7.85 -4.06 16.46
CA PRO A 46 7.95 -4.19 17.91
C PRO A 46 9.38 -4.40 18.40
N ILE A 47 10.24 -4.99 17.55
CA ILE A 47 11.65 -5.26 17.87
C ILE A 47 12.45 -3.96 17.90
N ASP A 48 12.19 -3.07 16.95
CA ASP A 48 12.85 -1.75 16.88
C ASP A 48 12.13 -0.67 17.69
N GLY A 49 11.01 -1.02 18.34
CA GLY A 49 10.18 -0.10 19.12
C GLY A 49 9.40 0.91 18.27
N ILE A 50 9.15 0.61 16.99
CA ILE A 50 8.38 1.47 16.08
C ILE A 50 6.90 1.10 16.17
N GLY A 51 6.12 1.99 16.76
CA GLY A 51 4.68 1.86 16.93
C GLY A 51 3.84 2.66 15.91
N PRO A 52 2.51 2.63 16.07
CA PRO A 52 1.58 3.35 15.20
C PRO A 52 1.79 4.88 15.16
N ASP A 53 2.12 5.46 16.31
CA ASP A 53 2.28 6.91 16.48
C ASP A 53 3.47 7.41 15.65
N GLU A 54 4.57 6.66 15.65
CA GLU A 54 5.80 6.93 14.91
C GLU A 54 5.58 6.90 13.39
N LEU A 55 4.63 6.07 12.93
CA LEU A 55 4.25 5.97 11.51
C LEU A 55 3.17 7.00 11.10
N GLY A 56 2.71 7.82 12.06
CA GLY A 56 1.66 8.79 11.81
C GLY A 56 0.29 8.17 11.53
N LEU A 57 0.02 6.95 12.02
CA LEU A 57 -1.24 6.26 11.76
C LEU A 57 -2.46 6.97 12.35
N ASP A 58 -2.29 7.76 13.42
CA ASP A 58 -3.34 8.65 13.93
C ASP A 58 -3.80 9.68 12.88
N ASN A 59 -2.86 10.25 12.13
CA ASN A 59 -3.19 11.19 11.06
C ASN A 59 -3.93 10.48 9.92
N LEU A 60 -3.50 9.26 9.57
CA LEU A 60 -4.19 8.44 8.58
C LEU A 60 -5.61 8.11 9.03
N ALA A 61 -5.79 7.69 10.29
CA ALA A 61 -7.08 7.38 10.88
C ALA A 61 -8.03 8.59 10.84
N GLY A 62 -7.54 9.79 11.16
CA GLY A 62 -8.34 11.02 11.05
C GLY A 62 -8.84 11.29 9.63
N ARG A 63 -8.00 11.05 8.61
CA ARG A 63 -8.40 11.22 7.20
C ARG A 63 -9.41 10.17 6.74
N ILE A 64 -9.26 8.92 7.20
CA ILE A 64 -10.22 7.85 6.95
C ILE A 64 -11.58 8.20 7.55
N GLN A 65 -11.62 8.68 8.79
CA GLN A 65 -12.87 9.07 9.48
C GLN A 65 -13.58 10.25 8.81
N ASN A 66 -12.84 11.16 8.17
CA ASN A 66 -13.40 12.26 7.40
C ASN A 66 -14.03 11.82 6.06
N ASN A 67 -13.97 10.52 5.71
CA ASN A 67 -14.43 9.96 4.44
C ASN A 67 -13.90 10.74 3.23
N GLU A 68 -12.60 11.08 3.27
CA GLU A 68 -11.94 11.81 2.18
C GLU A 68 -11.76 10.96 0.91
N PHE A 69 -11.87 9.63 1.02
CA PHE A 69 -11.48 8.69 -0.02
C PHE A 69 -12.52 7.60 -0.26
N ASP A 70 -12.61 7.16 -1.52
CA ASP A 70 -13.41 6.02 -1.95
C ASP A 70 -12.58 4.72 -1.91
N GLU A 71 -11.26 4.81 -2.09
CA GLU A 71 -10.33 3.67 -2.05
C GLU A 71 -9.02 3.99 -1.33
N LEU A 72 -8.59 3.07 -0.47
CA LEU A 72 -7.27 3.03 0.14
C LEU A 72 -6.49 1.81 -0.34
N ILE A 73 -5.36 2.06 -1.00
CA ILE A 73 -4.46 1.06 -1.57
C ILE A 73 -3.27 0.88 -0.63
N LEU A 74 -3.08 -0.34 -0.13
CA LEU A 74 -1.98 -0.71 0.74
C LEU A 74 -0.79 -1.19 -0.11
N ALA A 75 0.25 -0.35 -0.21
CA ALA A 75 1.49 -0.61 -0.94
C ALA A 75 2.72 -0.69 -0.01
N THR A 76 2.54 -1.21 1.20
CA THR A 76 3.65 -1.62 2.07
C THR A 76 4.35 -2.87 1.52
N ASN A 77 5.61 -3.08 1.88
CA ASN A 77 6.46 -4.15 1.39
C ASN A 77 5.92 -5.55 1.78
N PRO A 78 6.21 -6.59 0.98
CA PRO A 78 5.82 -7.98 1.28
C PRO A 78 6.77 -8.63 2.32
N THR A 79 7.09 -7.92 3.39
CA THR A 79 7.82 -8.43 4.56
C THR A 79 6.86 -8.74 5.70
N VAL A 80 7.34 -9.41 6.76
CA VAL A 80 6.49 -9.70 7.93
C VAL A 80 5.98 -8.40 8.56
N GLU A 81 6.84 -7.40 8.68
CA GLU A 81 6.53 -6.09 9.24
C GLU A 81 5.59 -5.29 8.32
N GLY A 82 5.84 -5.32 7.01
CA GLY A 82 5.00 -4.65 6.02
C GLY A 82 3.59 -5.24 5.95
N GLU A 83 3.46 -6.57 6.07
CA GLU A 83 2.17 -7.26 6.16
C GLU A 83 1.45 -6.96 7.48
N ALA A 84 2.17 -6.95 8.61
CA ALA A 84 1.60 -6.55 9.90
C ALA A 84 1.07 -5.12 9.85
N THR A 85 1.83 -4.21 9.22
CA THR A 85 1.43 -2.81 9.03
C THR A 85 0.21 -2.69 8.13
N ALA A 86 0.16 -3.41 7.02
CA ALA A 86 -1.00 -3.44 6.13
C ALA A 86 -2.26 -3.94 6.85
N HIS A 87 -2.13 -5.02 7.63
CA HIS A 87 -3.23 -5.56 8.44
C HIS A 87 -3.72 -4.58 9.49
N TYR A 88 -2.81 -3.91 10.18
CA TYR A 88 -3.18 -2.88 11.15
C TYR A 88 -3.98 -1.74 10.50
N ILE A 89 -3.53 -1.25 9.34
CA ILE A 89 -4.25 -0.19 8.62
C ILE A 89 -5.61 -0.68 8.11
N TYR A 90 -5.69 -1.92 7.62
CA TYR A 90 -6.96 -2.52 7.24
C TYR A 90 -7.96 -2.56 8.41
N ASP A 91 -7.48 -2.88 9.61
CA ASP A 91 -8.30 -2.90 10.83
C ASP A 91 -8.81 -1.49 11.20
N LEU A 92 -8.01 -0.44 10.98
CA LEU A 92 -8.45 0.96 11.15
C LEU A 92 -9.60 1.34 10.20
N CYS A 93 -9.65 0.73 9.02
CA CYS A 93 -10.66 1.00 7.99
C CYS A 93 -11.97 0.22 8.17
N LYS A 94 -12.06 -0.73 9.11
CA LYS A 94 -13.21 -1.67 9.23
C LYS A 94 -14.57 -0.98 9.43
N GLU A 95 -14.57 0.15 10.11
CA GLU A 95 -15.79 0.93 10.38
C GLU A 95 -16.11 1.94 9.26
N SER A 96 -15.28 2.01 8.21
CA SER A 96 -15.49 2.86 7.05
C SER A 96 -16.14 2.08 5.90
N GLU A 97 -16.90 2.78 5.05
CA GLU A 97 -17.47 2.19 3.81
C GLU A 97 -16.45 2.18 2.65
N MET A 98 -15.22 2.62 2.90
CA MET A 98 -14.17 2.78 1.91
C MET A 98 -13.65 1.42 1.44
N GLN A 99 -13.37 1.31 0.14
CA GLN A 99 -12.73 0.12 -0.41
C GLN A 99 -11.27 0.07 0.02
N VAL A 100 -10.82 -1.04 0.60
CA VAL A 100 -9.40 -1.26 0.90
C VAL A 100 -8.85 -2.33 -0.03
N THR A 101 -7.78 -2.01 -0.75
CA THR A 101 -7.11 -2.93 -1.67
C THR A 101 -5.63 -3.08 -1.31
N ARG A 102 -5.03 -4.17 -1.77
CA ARG A 102 -3.60 -4.49 -1.58
C ARG A 102 -2.98 -4.61 -2.96
N ILE A 103 -1.77 -4.07 -3.14
CA ILE A 103 -1.03 -4.30 -4.39
C ILE A 103 -0.75 -5.79 -4.57
N ALA A 104 -0.70 -6.24 -5.81
CA ALA A 104 -0.36 -7.62 -6.10
C ALA A 104 1.12 -7.88 -5.78
N HIS A 105 1.41 -9.00 -5.13
CA HIS A 105 2.76 -9.49 -4.94
C HIS A 105 2.93 -10.81 -5.69
N GLY A 106 4.09 -11.00 -6.31
CA GLY A 106 4.38 -12.25 -7.00
C GLY A 106 5.49 -12.14 -8.03
N VAL A 107 5.44 -13.04 -9.00
CA VAL A 107 6.43 -13.15 -10.07
C VAL A 107 6.46 -11.87 -10.92
N PRO A 108 7.64 -11.25 -11.14
CA PRO A 108 7.76 -10.08 -11.99
C PRO A 108 7.46 -10.42 -13.46
N ILE A 109 6.90 -9.45 -14.18
CA ILE A 109 6.66 -9.58 -15.63
C ILE A 109 8.01 -9.74 -16.34
N GLY A 110 8.11 -10.76 -17.21
CA GLY A 110 9.34 -11.10 -17.91
C GLY A 110 10.29 -12.00 -17.12
N GLY A 111 9.96 -12.36 -15.88
CA GLY A 111 10.66 -13.41 -15.14
C GLY A 111 10.22 -14.82 -15.58
N GLU A 112 11.14 -15.78 -15.51
CA GLU A 112 10.85 -17.19 -15.76
C GLU A 112 10.68 -17.92 -14.42
N LEU A 113 9.69 -18.82 -14.33
CA LEU A 113 9.33 -19.50 -13.07
C LEU A 113 10.48 -20.31 -12.47
N GLU A 114 11.40 -20.81 -13.30
CA GLU A 114 12.56 -21.59 -12.84
C GLU A 114 13.57 -20.79 -12.02
N TYR A 115 13.56 -19.46 -12.14
CA TYR A 115 14.44 -18.55 -11.41
C TYR A 115 13.75 -17.83 -10.24
N VAL A 116 12.49 -18.17 -9.95
CA VAL A 116 11.73 -17.57 -8.84
C VAL A 116 11.93 -18.41 -7.58
N ASP A 117 12.15 -17.74 -6.44
CA ASP A 117 12.25 -18.40 -5.15
C ASP A 117 10.91 -19.04 -4.72
N GLY A 118 10.99 -20.03 -3.84
CA GLY A 118 9.82 -20.79 -3.39
C GLY A 118 8.78 -19.93 -2.66
N ASN A 119 9.18 -18.88 -1.95
CA ASN A 119 8.25 -18.03 -1.21
C ASN A 119 7.44 -17.16 -2.17
N THR A 120 8.10 -16.53 -3.15
CA THR A 120 7.43 -15.75 -4.20
C THR A 120 6.47 -16.62 -5.02
N LEU A 121 6.86 -17.85 -5.36
CA LEU A 121 5.97 -18.80 -6.04
C LEU A 121 4.76 -19.19 -5.18
N ALA A 122 4.97 -19.52 -3.90
CA ALA A 122 3.90 -19.86 -2.97
C ALA A 122 2.89 -18.71 -2.83
N HIS A 123 3.39 -17.47 -2.72
CA HIS A 123 2.56 -16.28 -2.64
C HIS A 123 1.78 -16.04 -3.94
N SER A 124 2.45 -16.13 -5.09
CA SER A 124 1.83 -15.98 -6.42
C SER A 124 0.74 -17.01 -6.68
N LEU A 125 0.95 -18.26 -6.28
CA LEU A 125 -0.04 -19.34 -6.40
C LEU A 125 -1.24 -19.12 -5.49
N SER A 126 -1.02 -18.60 -4.29
CA SER A 126 -2.08 -18.25 -3.34
C SER A 126 -2.93 -17.09 -3.84
N GLY A 127 -2.29 -16.07 -4.41
CA GLY A 127 -2.92 -14.89 -5.01
C GLY A 127 -3.43 -15.06 -6.45
N ARG A 128 -3.44 -16.29 -7.00
CA ARG A 128 -3.79 -16.52 -8.41
C ARG A 128 -5.18 -15.97 -8.76
N GLN A 129 -5.25 -15.26 -9.88
CA GLN A 129 -6.51 -14.70 -10.37
C GLN A 129 -7.16 -15.63 -11.39
N LYS A 130 -8.49 -15.57 -11.53
CA LYS A 130 -9.20 -16.26 -12.61
C LYS A 130 -8.77 -15.66 -13.94
N PHE A 131 -8.42 -16.52 -14.90
CA PHE A 131 -8.18 -16.08 -16.26
C PHE A 131 -9.47 -15.46 -16.83
N ARG A 132 -9.38 -14.22 -17.31
CA ARG A 132 -10.46 -13.53 -18.02
C ARG A 132 -10.03 -13.40 -19.48
N SER A 133 -10.82 -13.97 -20.39
CA SER A 133 -10.68 -13.84 -21.84
C SER A 133 -11.64 -12.79 -22.39
#